data_AF-A0A172T9P4-F1
#
_entry.id   AF-A0A172T9P4-F1
#
_cell.length_a   1.000
_cell.length_b   1.000
_cell.length_c   1.000
_cell.angle_alpha   90.00
_cell.angle_beta   90.00
_cell.angle_gamma   90.00
#
_symmetry.space_group_name_H-M   'P 1'
#
loop_
_entity.id
_entity.type
_entity.pdbx_description
1 polymer ?
#
loop_
_entity_poly.entity_id
_entity_poly.type
_entity_poly.pdbx_seq_one_letter_code
_entity_poly.pdbx_strand_id
1 'polypeptide(L)'
;MSDSPFTPEDRLTRLLAAEPYWTARAMQEQGSRFYAALGQALDAADLRNRRLLYVTWPEEFWDFYERGLLLAAAEAESLGTESLGTESR
;
A
#
# COMPACT_ATOMS: atom_id res chain seq x y z
N MET A 1 -2.27 -3.49 20.02
CA MET A 1 -2.48 -4.61 19.08
C MET A 1 -3.80 -4.29 18.41
N SER A 2 -3.80 -3.97 17.12
CA SER A 2 -5.01 -3.63 16.39
C SER A 2 -5.81 -4.93 16.21
N ASP A 3 -7.01 -5.02 16.79
CA ASP A 3 -7.94 -6.14 16.55
C ASP A 3 -8.50 -6.03 15.13
N SER A 4 -7.65 -6.29 14.14
CA SER A 4 -8.09 -6.39 12.75
C SER A 4 -9.05 -7.57 12.63
N PRO A 5 -10.20 -7.42 11.97
CA PRO A 5 -11.16 -8.51 11.79
C PRO A 5 -10.65 -9.62 10.85
N PHE A 6 -9.48 -9.42 10.21
CA PHE A 6 -8.90 -10.33 9.24
C PHE A 6 -7.93 -11.32 9.89
N THR A 7 -8.10 -12.60 9.54
CA THR A 7 -7.11 -13.64 9.86
C THR A 7 -5.80 -13.38 9.09
N PRO A 8 -4.65 -13.92 9.54
CA PRO A 8 -3.40 -13.81 8.80
C PRO A 8 -3.50 -14.28 7.35
N GLU A 9 -4.25 -15.35 7.08
CA GLU A 9 -4.50 -15.90 5.75
C GLU A 9 -5.34 -14.94 4.88
N ASP A 10 -6.35 -14.29 5.46
CA ASP A 10 -7.14 -13.28 4.77
C ASP A 10 -6.28 -12.07 4.39
N ARG A 11 -5.44 -11.62 5.32
CA ARG A 11 -4.52 -10.50 5.08
C ARG A 11 -3.55 -10.82 3.95
N LEU A 12 -2.91 -11.99 3.99
CA LEU A 12 -2.00 -12.43 2.93
C LEU A 12 -2.69 -12.51 1.57
N THR A 13 -3.90 -13.09 1.52
CA THR A 13 -4.69 -13.19 0.29
C THR A 13 -4.98 -11.80 -0.28
N ARG A 14 -5.33 -10.84 0.59
CA ARG A 14 -5.65 -9.48 0.20
C ARG A 14 -4.42 -8.71 -0.29
N LEU A 15 -3.28 -8.85 0.40
CA LEU A 15 -2.00 -8.28 -0.03
C LEU A 15 -1.56 -8.82 -1.40
N LEU A 16 -1.72 -10.13 -1.65
CA LEU A 16 -1.36 -10.74 -2.93
C LEU A 16 -2.29 -10.34 -4.08
N ALA A 17 -3.54 -10.00 -3.79
CA ALA A 17 -4.52 -9.55 -4.78
C ALA A 17 -4.47 -8.04 -5.05
N ALA A 18 -3.87 -7.26 -4.16
CA ALA A 18 -3.76 -5.81 -4.29
C ALA A 18 -2.61 -5.39 -5.22
N GLU A 19 -2.77 -4.23 -5.86
CA GLU A 19 -1.68 -3.56 -6.56
C GLU A 19 -0.61 -3.12 -5.52
N PRO A 20 0.66 -3.51 -5.68
CA PRO A 20 1.70 -3.24 -4.69
C PRO A 20 2.07 -1.75 -4.59
N TYR A 21 1.79 -0.98 -5.64
CA TYR A 21 2.17 0.43 -5.79
C TYR A 21 1.84 1.28 -4.56
N TRP A 22 0.60 1.25 -4.07
CA TRP A 22 0.18 2.10 -2.95
C TRP A 22 0.84 1.72 -1.63
N THR A 23 1.07 0.43 -1.42
CA THR A 23 1.80 -0.07 -0.25
C THR A 23 3.26 0.36 -0.33
N ALA A 24 3.89 0.19 -1.50
CA ALA A 24 5.27 0.59 -1.75
C ALA A 24 5.46 2.11 -1.59
N ARG A 25 4.51 2.91 -2.07
CA ARG A 25 4.52 4.37 -1.92
C ARG A 25 4.40 4.79 -0.46
N ALA A 26 3.48 4.18 0.30
CA ALA A 26 3.34 4.46 1.73
C ALA A 26 4.64 4.17 2.52
N MET A 27 5.37 3.11 2.14
CA MET A 27 6.67 2.79 2.72
C MET A 27 7.74 3.85 2.42
N GLN A 28 7.75 4.36 1.18
CA GLN A 28 8.72 5.34 0.70
C GLN A 28 8.49 6.73 1.31
N GLU A 29 7.23 7.13 1.51
CA GLU A 29 6.89 8.48 1.98
C GLU A 29 7.10 8.72 3.48
N GLN A 30 7.20 7.68 4.32
CA GLN A 30 7.30 7.87 5.78
C GLN A 30 8.70 8.27 6.29
N GLY A 31 9.69 8.46 5.41
CA GLY A 31 10.98 9.08 5.75
C GLY A 31 12.08 8.17 6.31
N SER A 32 11.82 6.88 6.56
CA SER A 32 12.87 5.91 6.90
C SER A 32 13.50 5.29 5.65
N ARG A 33 14.84 5.33 5.58
CA ARG A 33 15.62 4.78 4.46
C ARG A 33 15.43 3.27 4.28
N PHE A 34 15.20 2.55 5.37
CA PHE A 34 14.94 1.12 5.34
C PHE A 34 13.63 0.82 4.61
N TYR A 35 12.53 1.47 5.03
CA TYR A 35 11.24 1.25 4.38
C TYR A 35 11.20 1.81 2.96
N ALA A 36 11.95 2.88 2.66
CA ALA A 36 12.09 3.33 1.27
C ALA A 36 12.71 2.25 0.38
N ALA A 37 13.80 1.60 0.82
CA ALA A 37 14.42 0.49 0.09
C ALA A 37 13.49 -0.74 0.02
N LEU A 38 12.76 -1.04 1.09
CA LEU A 38 11.80 -2.14 1.12
C LEU A 38 10.63 -1.89 0.16
N GLY A 39 10.13 -0.66 0.08
CA GLY A 39 9.09 -0.27 -0.86
C GLY A 39 9.55 -0.41 -2.31
N GLN A 40 10.79 -0.01 -2.62
CA GLN A 40 11.38 -0.24 -3.95
C GLN A 40 11.51 -1.74 -4.27
N ALA A 41 11.93 -2.54 -3.29
CA ALA A 41 12.02 -3.99 -3.48
C ALA A 41 10.64 -4.63 -3.68
N LEU A 42 9.61 -4.17 -2.97
CA LEU A 42 8.23 -4.64 -3.11
C LEU A 42 7.69 -4.34 -4.52
N ASP A 43 7.90 -3.12 -5.00
CA ASP A 43 7.42 -2.66 -6.31
C ASP A 43 8.10 -3.43 -7.46
N ALA A 44 9.38 -3.76 -7.31
CA ALA A 44 10.13 -4.55 -8.28
C ALA A 44 9.92 -6.07 -8.17
N ALA A 45 9.24 -6.56 -7.13
CA ALA A 45 9.14 -7.99 -6.85
C ALA A 45 8.09 -8.70 -7.73
N ASP A 46 8.49 -9.86 -8.26
CA ASP A 46 7.54 -10.81 -8.83
C ASP A 46 6.60 -11.39 -7.76
N LEU A 47 5.58 -12.14 -8.20
CA LEU A 47 4.58 -12.71 -7.29
C LEU A 47 5.19 -13.63 -6.22
N ARG A 48 6.22 -14.40 -6.59
CA ARG A 48 6.87 -15.34 -5.66
C ARG A 48 7.58 -14.58 -4.55
N ASN A 49 8.34 -13.55 -4.91
CA ASN A 49 9.09 -12.73 -3.96
C ASN A 49 8.17 -11.85 -3.12
N ARG A 50 7.06 -11.32 -3.69
CA ARG A 50 6.02 -10.63 -2.91
C ARG A 50 5.43 -11.53 -1.83
N ARG A 51 5.10 -12.79 -2.16
CA ARG A 51 4.63 -13.76 -1.18
C ARG A 51 5.63 -13.98 -0.05
N LEU A 52 6.93 -14.08 -0.37
CA LEU A 52 7.98 -14.23 0.65
C LEU A 52 8.06 -13.00 1.56
N LEU A 53 8.01 -11.80 0.99
CA LEU A 53 8.01 -10.55 1.76
C LEU A 53 6.83 -10.50 2.74
N TYR A 54 5.60 -10.75 2.25
CA TYR A 54 4.39 -10.69 3.07
C TYR A 54 4.35 -11.75 4.18
N VAL A 55 4.83 -12.97 3.91
CA VAL A 55 4.91 -14.02 4.94
C VAL A 55 5.99 -13.73 5.98
N THR A 56 7.06 -13.02 5.60
CA THR A 56 8.17 -12.74 6.51
C THR A 56 7.82 -11.62 7.50
N TRP A 57 7.14 -10.57 7.03
CA TRP A 57 6.77 -9.38 7.83
C TRP A 57 5.28 -9.01 7.68
N PRO A 58 4.37 -9.91 8.08
CA PRO A 58 2.94 -9.77 7.77
C PRO A 58 2.30 -8.54 8.40
N GLU A 59 2.69 -8.19 9.63
CA GLU A 59 2.12 -7.03 10.33
C GLU A 59 2.61 -5.72 9.69
N GLU A 60 3.91 -5.62 9.41
CA GLU A 60 4.50 -4.42 8.81
C GLU A 60 3.91 -4.14 7.42
N PHE A 61 3.78 -5.15 6.56
CA PHE A 61 3.17 -4.97 5.25
C PHE A 61 1.66 -4.67 5.35
N TRP A 62 0.95 -5.22 6.34
CA TRP A 62 -0.45 -4.91 6.56
C TRP A 62 -0.66 -3.44 6.94
N ASP A 63 0.13 -2.92 7.88
CA ASP A 63 0.07 -1.53 8.31
C ASP A 63 0.31 -0.57 7.12
N PHE A 64 1.31 -0.87 6.28
CA PHE A 64 1.59 -0.06 5.10
C PHE A 64 0.55 -0.22 3.99
N TYR A 65 -0.09 -1.36 3.88
CA TYR A 65 -1.21 -1.56 2.98
C TYR A 65 -2.39 -0.67 3.37
N GLU A 66 -2.76 -0.65 4.66
CA GLU A 66 -3.83 0.23 5.15
C GLU A 66 -3.52 1.71 4.91
N ARG A 67 -2.27 2.13 5.16
CA ARG A 67 -1.82 3.50 4.84
C ARG A 67 -1.85 3.78 3.34
N GLY A 68 -1.49 2.80 2.52
CA GLY A 68 -1.57 2.90 1.06
C GLY A 68 -3.00 3.12 0.56
N LEU A 69 -3.99 2.47 1.17
CA LEU A 69 -5.41 2.71 0.84
C LEU A 69 -5.83 4.16 1.10
N LEU A 70 -5.34 4.76 2.20
CA LEU A 70 -5.62 6.16 2.52
C LEU A 70 -4.98 7.12 1.50
N LEU A 71 -3.74 6.82 1.07
CA LEU A 71 -3.08 7.60 0.01
C LEU A 71 -3.84 7.51 -1.33
N ALA A 72 -4.28 6.31 -1.71
CA ALA A 72 -5.05 6.10 -2.92
C ALA A 72 -6.38 6.86 -2.91
N ALA A 73 -7.08 6.84 -1.76
CA ALA A 73 -8.32 7.58 -1.59
C ALA A 73 -8.10 9.10 -1.67
N ALA A 74 -7.06 9.62 -1.01
CA ALA A 74 -6.72 11.04 -1.04
C ALA A 74 -6.36 11.52 -2.45
N GLU A 75 -5.63 10.71 -3.23
CA GLU A 75 -5.28 11.06 -4.62
C GLU A 75 -6.51 11.02 -5.53
N ALA A 76 -7.39 10.04 -5.36
CA ALA A 76 -8.66 9.99 -6.10
C ALA A 76 -9.57 11.19 -5.81
N GLU A 77 -9.62 11.65 -4.55
CA GLU A 77 -10.38 12.84 -4.14
C GLU A 77 -9.80 14.13 -4.75
N SER A 78 -8.47 14.27 -4.78
CA SER A 78 -7.79 15.40 -5.42
C SER A 78 -8.15 15.50 -6.90
N LEU A 79 -8.05 14.38 -7.64
CA LEU A 79 -8.36 14.33 -9.06
C LEU A 79 -9.84 14.63 -9.37
N GLY A 80 -10.75 14.18 -8.50
CA GLY A 80 -12.18 14.51 -8.62
C GLY A 80 -12.48 15.99 -8.41
N THR A 81 -11.75 16.65 -7.52
CA THR A 81 -11.91 18.09 -7.23
C THR A 81 -11.39 18.96 -8.37
N GLU A 82 -10.27 18.59 -9.00
CA GLU A 82 -9.71 19.32 -10.16
C GLU A 82 -10.61 19.23 -11.40
N SER A 83 -11.34 18.12 -11.59
CA SER A 83 -12.29 17.95 -12.70
C SER A 83 -13.48 18.91 -12.63
N LEU A 84 -13.96 19.26 -11.44
CA LEU A 84 -15.10 20.17 -11.25
C LEU A 84 -14.71 21.66 -11.36
N GLY A 85 -13.43 21.99 -11.23
CA GLY A 85 -12.92 23.36 -11.35
C GLY A 85 -12.69 23.85 -12.78
N THR A 86 -12.71 22.94 -13.77
CA THR A 86 -12.32 23.25 -15.16
C THR A 86 -13.51 23.62 -16.07
N GLU A 87 -14.75 23.44 -15.61
CA GLU A 87 -15.97 23.71 -16.40
C GLU A 87 -16.59 25.11 -16.17
N SER A 88 -15.85 26.06 -15.61
CA SER A 88 -16.32 27.46 -15.46
C SER A 88 -15.37 28.43 -16.15
N ARG A 89 -15.56 28.63 -17.47
CA ARG A 89 -15.08 29.80 -18.17
C ARG A 89 -15.97 30.17 -19.36
#